data_AF-A0A348FZX3-F1
#
_entry.id   AF-A0A348FZX3-F1
#
_cell.length_a   1.000
_cell.length_b   1.000
_cell.length_c   1.000
_cell.angle_alpha   90.00
_cell.angle_beta   90.00
_cell.angle_gamma   90.00
#
_symmetry.space_group_name_H-M   'P 1'
#
loop_
_entity.id
_entity.type
_entity.pdbx_description
1 polymer ?
#
loop_
_entity_poly.entity_id
_entity_poly.type
_entity_poly.pdbx_seq_one_letter_code
_entity_poly.pdbx_strand_id
1 'polypeptide(L)' 'MEAHAPKRALLNPRYEAETAVADYIAEVSAELSILAYRNGLPMLAYVLDMARLEAESHTDKKKS' A
#
# COMPACT_ATOMS: atom_id res chain seq x y z
N MET A 1 -0.93 -24.21 -37.58
CA MET A 1 -0.73 -24.32 -36.12
C MET A 1 -0.02 -23.05 -35.69
N GLU A 2 -0.78 -21.97 -35.48
CA GLU A 2 -0.24 -20.71 -34.96
C GLU A 2 -0.24 -20.82 -33.44
N ALA A 3 0.96 -20.86 -32.85
CA ALA A 3 1.12 -20.94 -31.41
C ALA A 3 0.61 -19.64 -30.77
N HIS A 4 -0.52 -19.74 -30.08
CA HIS A 4 -1.04 -18.69 -29.22
C HIS A 4 -0.07 -18.53 -28.04
N ALA A 5 0.96 -17.70 -28.20
CA ALA A 5 1.80 -17.31 -27.08
C ALA A 5 0.93 -16.48 -26.13
N PRO A 6 0.76 -16.87 -24.85
CA PRO A 6 0.07 -16.01 -23.91
C PRO A 6 0.90 -14.73 -23.80
N LYS A 7 0.25 -13.61 -24.08
CA LYS A 7 0.77 -12.27 -23.89
C LYS A 7 1.19 -12.19 -22.41
N ARG A 8 2.47 -12.49 -22.12
CA ARG A 8 3.05 -12.29 -20.79
C ARG A 8 2.70 -10.85 -20.44
N ALA A 9 1.79 -10.68 -19.50
CA ALA A 9 1.47 -9.39 -18.95
C ALA A 9 2.81 -8.84 -18.46
N LEU A 10 3.36 -7.89 -19.20
CA LEU A 10 4.55 -7.17 -18.80
C LEU A 10 4.15 -6.48 -17.51
N LEU A 11 4.63 -6.99 -16.38
CA LEU A 11 4.58 -6.31 -15.09
C LEU A 11 5.04 -4.88 -15.37
N ASN A 12 4.11 -3.93 -15.25
CA ASN A 12 4.40 -2.54 -15.51
C ASN A 12 5.36 -2.12 -14.37
N PRO A 13 6.62 -1.75 -14.62
CA PRO A 13 7.55 -1.41 -13.53
C PRO A 13 7.05 -0.25 -12.66
N ARG A 14 6.17 0.59 -13.22
CA ARG A 14 5.46 1.62 -12.47
C ARG A 14 4.45 1.04 -11.46
N TYR A 15 3.82 -0.08 -11.79
CA TYR A 15 2.91 -0.79 -10.89
C TYR A 15 3.64 -1.35 -9.68
N GLU A 16 4.79 -2.01 -9.89
CA GLU A 16 5.62 -2.54 -8.79
C GLU A 16 6.13 -1.42 -7.87
N ALA A 17 6.57 -0.30 -8.45
CA ALA A 17 7.01 0.87 -7.68
C ALA A 17 5.86 1.48 -6.86
N GLU A 18 4.66 1.63 -7.43
CA GLU A 18 3.51 2.16 -6.71
C GLU A 18 3.04 1.22 -5.59
N THR A 19 3.07 -0.09 -5.79
CA THR A 19 2.75 -1.09 -4.75
C THR A 19 3.78 -1.06 -3.63
N ALA A 20 5.08 -1.01 -3.94
CA ALA A 20 6.14 -0.92 -2.95
C ALA A 20 6.05 0.35 -2.09
N VAL A 21 5.67 1.48 -2.71
CA VAL A 21 5.44 2.74 -2.00
C VAL A 21 4.21 2.64 -1.09
N ALA A 22 3.12 2.03 -1.55
CA ALA A 22 1.93 1.83 -0.73
C ALA A 22 2.21 0.90 0.47
N ASP A 23 2.94 -0.20 0.27
CA ASP A 23 3.35 -1.10 1.37
C ASP A 23 4.21 -0.35 2.41
N TYR A 24 5.18 0.44 1.95
CA TYR A 24 6.01 1.27 2.84
C TYR A 24 5.18 2.28 3.65
N ILE A 25 4.23 2.97 3.02
CA ILE A 25 3.35 3.93 3.71
C ILE A 25 2.52 3.20 4.76
N ALA A 26 1.94 2.04 4.43
CA ALA A 26 1.13 1.26 5.38
C ALA A 26 1.94 0.87 6.63
N GLU A 27 3.17 0.38 6.44
CA GLU A 27 4.07 -0.03 7.52
C GLU A 27 4.45 1.17 8.42
N VAL A 28 4.97 2.24 7.83
CA VAL A 28 5.42 3.42 8.58
C VAL A 28 4.26 4.10 9.30
N SER A 29 3.10 4.21 8.66
CA SER A 29 1.90 4.78 9.30
C SER A 29 1.44 3.96 10.49
N ALA A 30 1.55 2.62 10.45
CA ALA A 30 1.22 1.76 11.57
C ALA A 30 2.15 2.01 12.77
N GLU A 31 3.46 2.06 12.53
CA GLU A 31 4.45 2.29 13.60
C GLU A 31 4.28 3.67 14.25
N LEU A 32 4.07 4.70 13.43
CA LEU A 32 3.86 6.07 13.92
C LEU A 32 2.54 6.21 14.68
N SER A 33 1.48 5.49 14.26
CA SER A 33 0.19 5.51 14.98
C SER A 33 0.34 4.98 16.40
N ILE A 34 1.07 3.88 16.57
CA ILE A 34 1.40 3.32 17.89
C ILE A 34 2.17 4.34 18.73
N LEU A 35 3.16 5.03 18.14
CA LEU A 35 3.93 6.05 18.85
C LEU A 35 3.05 7.25 19.25
N ALA A 36 2.16 7.69 18.36
CA ALA A 36 1.24 8.79 18.62
C ALA A 36 0.26 8.45 19.77
N TYR A 37 -0.30 7.23 19.79
CA TYR A 37 -1.13 6.77 20.91
C TYR A 37 -0.36 6.76 22.23
N ARG A 38 0.88 6.25 22.22
CA ARG A 38 1.73 6.21 23.43
C ARG A 38 2.11 7.59 23.97
N ASN A 39 2.11 8.62 23.12
CA ASN A 39 2.44 9.99 23.50
C ASN A 39 1.21 10.89 23.68
N GLY A 40 0.00 10.32 23.73
CA GLY A 40 -1.23 11.10 23.97
C GLY A 40 -1.61 12.01 22.80
N LEU A 41 -1.30 11.62 21.56
CA LEU A 41 -1.63 12.33 20.33
C LEU A 41 -2.71 11.57 19.53
N PRO A 42 -3.94 11.39 20.06
CA PRO A 42 -4.94 10.50 19.46
C PRO A 42 -5.43 10.95 18.08
N MET A 43 -5.49 12.26 17.82
CA MET A 43 -5.86 12.78 16.49
C MET A 43 -4.80 12.47 15.45
N LEU A 44 -3.52 12.52 15.82
CA LEU A 44 -2.42 12.15 14.92
C LEU A 44 -2.45 10.64 14.65
N ALA A 45 -2.66 9.83 15.68
CA ALA A 45 -2.79 8.38 15.53
C ALA A 45 -3.93 8.01 14.58
N TYR A 46 -5.09 8.65 14.75
CA TYR A 46 -6.23 8.47 13.85
C TYR A 46 -5.90 8.80 12.39
N VAL A 47 -5.22 9.92 12.12
CA VAL A 47 -4.82 10.28 10.75
C VAL A 47 -3.85 9.26 10.16
N LEU A 48 -2.93 8.74 10.98
CA LEU A 48 -1.98 7.71 10.55
C LEU A 48 -2.69 6.37 10.27
N ASP A 49 -3.68 6.00 11.08
CA ASP A 49 -4.52 4.84 10.80
C ASP A 49 -5.29 4.99 9.48
N MET A 50 -5.80 6.18 9.19
CA MET A 50 -6.47 6.46 7.91
C MET A 50 -5.49 6.38 6.72
N ALA A 51 -4.28 6.93 6.87
CA ALA A 51 -3.24 6.85 5.84
C ALA A 51 -2.85 5.40 5.54
N ARG A 52 -2.75 4.56 6.58
CA ARG A 52 -2.51 3.12 6.45
C ARG A 52 -3.63 2.44 5.66
N LEU A 53 -4.89 2.66 6.04
CA LEU A 53 -6.04 2.02 5.36
C LEU A 53 -6.12 2.41 3.87
N GLU A 54 -5.83 3.67 3.54
CA GLU A 54 -5.79 4.10 2.14
C GLU A 54 -4.64 3.42 1.37
N ALA A 55 -3.46 3.31 1.99
CA ALA A 55 -2.32 2.63 1.40
C ALA A 55 -2.58 1.13 1.17
N GLU A 56 -3.19 0.44 2.14
CA GLU A 56 -3.64 -0.96 2.01
C GLU A 56 -4.72 -1.11 0.92
N SER A 57 -5.65 -0.15 0.80
CA SER A 57 -6.66 -0.11 -0.26
C SER A 57 -6.06 0.02 -1.66
N HIS A 58 -4.94 0.74 -1.80
CA HIS A 58 -4.20 0.85 -3.07
C HIS A 58 -3.53 -0.45 -3.51
N THR A 59 -3.14 -1.32 -2.58
CA THR A 59 -2.55 -2.63 -2.90
C THR A 59 -3.63 -3.68 -3.19
N ASP A 60 -4.80 -3.57 -2.56
CA ASP A 60 -5.91 -4.52 -2.71
C ASP A 60 -6.77 -4.26 -3.95
N LYS A 61 -7.10 -2.99 -4.25
CA LYS A 61 -7.79 -2.59 -5.52
C LYS A 61 -7.00 -2.98 -6.77
N LYS A 62 -5.70 -3.24 -6.63
CA LYS A 62 -4.81 -3.63 -7.71
C LYS A 62 -4.69 -5.16 -7.91
N LYS A 63 -5.24 -5.97 -6.99
CA LYS A 63 -5.32 -7.45 -7.09
C LYS A 63 -6.64 -7.98 -7.65
N SER A 64 -7.70 -7.16 -7.68
CA SER A 64 -9.02 -7.49 -8.24
C SER A 64 -9.13 -7.11 -9.72
#